data_AF-Q8TMX5-F1
#
_entry.id   AF-Q8TMX5-F1
#
_cell.length_a   1.000
_cell.length_b   1.000
_cell.length_c   1.000
_cell.angle_alpha   90.00
_cell.angle_beta   90.00
_cell.angle_gamma   90.00
#
_symmetry.space_group_name_H-M   'P 1'
#
loop_
_entity.id
_entity.type
_entity.pdbx_description
1 polymer ?
#
loop_
_entity_poly.entity_id
_entity_poly.type
_entity_poly.pdbx_seq_one_letter_code
_entity_poly.pdbx_strand_id
1 'polypeptide(L)'
;MWRVSVMPNILEEKDWDLLRRIKNGKCTPFLGSVACSEKIPVISQIVNEWAREYDYPMEDPDDLTRVVQFVAMTEEDEMFPRDEVCNKITELSEEVTPTYFETTDEIHGVLAYFPLPSYITTTYDDLMVQALESRNFRIFAGYLERSTGRKHISVQLGPGNFSETREEKAQKYLDRYFEDLYIQVHWQDCHEFAAELKTRWEVFNGRT
;
A
#
# COMPACT_ATOMS: atom_id res chain seq x y z
N MET A 1 25.13 26.12 -6.84
CA MET A 1 24.75 26.05 -5.41
C MET A 1 23.33 25.54 -5.36
N TRP A 2 23.15 24.22 -5.37
CA TRP A 2 21.81 23.62 -5.36
C TRP A 2 21.40 23.47 -3.90
N ARG A 3 20.39 24.24 -3.51
CA ARG A 3 19.76 24.18 -2.20
C ARG A 3 19.05 22.83 -2.13
N VAL A 4 19.60 21.88 -1.37
CA VAL A 4 18.90 20.64 -1.03
C VAL A 4 17.77 21.07 -0.10
N SER A 5 16.58 21.27 -0.66
CA SER A 5 15.38 21.44 0.14
C SER A 5 15.00 20.04 0.60
N VAL A 6 15.36 19.70 1.84
CA VAL A 6 14.73 18.57 2.53
C VAL A 6 13.25 18.95 2.64
N MET A 7 12.41 18.30 1.84
CA MET A 7 10.96 18.50 1.88
C MET A 7 10.43 17.91 3.19
N PRO A 8 9.41 18.53 3.82
CA PRO A 8 8.94 18.14 5.14
C PRO A 8 8.34 16.72 5.12
N ASN A 9 8.62 15.94 6.18
CA ASN A 9 8.00 14.64 6.43
C ASN A 9 6.47 14.72 6.71
N ILE A 10 5.88 15.92 6.69
CA ILE A 10 4.50 16.19 7.08
C ILE A 10 3.88 17.15 6.06
N LEU A 11 2.60 16.94 5.74
CA LEU A 11 1.79 17.84 4.91
C LEU A 11 1.75 19.26 5.48
N GLU A 12 2.06 20.27 4.67
CA GLU A 12 1.91 21.67 5.10
C GLU A 12 0.45 22.11 5.04
N GLU A 13 0.07 23.17 5.77
CA GLU A 13 -1.31 23.70 5.77
C GLU A 13 -1.88 24.00 4.38
N LYS A 14 -1.02 24.37 3.41
CA LYS A 14 -1.44 24.61 2.02
C LYS A 14 -1.85 23.33 1.29
N ASP A 15 -1.27 22.18 1.64
CA ASP A 15 -1.48 20.90 0.96
C ASP A 15 -2.85 20.29 1.36
N TRP A 16 -3.41 20.75 2.49
CA TRP A 16 -4.75 20.38 2.96
C TRP A 16 -5.92 20.96 2.13
N ASP A 17 -5.65 21.64 1.01
CA ASP A 17 -6.62 21.75 -0.10
C ASP A 17 -7.19 20.38 -0.51
N LEU A 18 -6.45 19.31 -0.23
CA LEU A 18 -6.89 17.93 -0.28
C LEU A 18 -8.34 17.73 0.23
N LEU A 19 -8.73 18.28 1.39
CA LEU A 19 -10.07 18.09 1.96
C LEU A 19 -11.17 18.64 1.03
N ARG A 20 -10.93 19.79 0.39
CA ARG A 20 -11.86 20.37 -0.58
C ARG A 20 -11.93 19.52 -1.85
N ARG A 21 -10.81 18.92 -2.29
CA ARG A 21 -10.77 18.02 -3.45
C ARG A 21 -11.52 16.71 -3.16
N ILE A 22 -11.34 16.15 -1.97
CA ILE A 22 -12.08 14.98 -1.49
C ILE A 22 -13.59 15.27 -1.50
N LYS A 23 -14.04 16.38 -0.88
CA LYS A 23 -15.45 16.77 -0.86
C LYS A 23 -16.07 16.94 -2.25
N ASN A 24 -15.27 17.40 -3.22
CA ASN A 24 -15.70 17.60 -4.59
C ASN A 24 -15.53 16.35 -5.49
N GLY A 25 -15.11 15.21 -4.94
CA GLY A 25 -14.86 13.98 -5.71
C GLY A 25 -13.69 14.11 -6.71
N LYS A 26 -12.75 15.03 -6.48
CA LYS A 26 -11.58 15.30 -7.35
C LYS A 26 -10.29 14.70 -6.80
N CYS A 27 -10.41 13.63 -6.02
CA CYS A 27 -9.30 12.91 -5.42
C CYS A 27 -9.48 11.41 -5.71
N THR A 28 -8.40 10.75 -6.15
CA THR A 28 -8.34 9.31 -6.36
C THR A 28 -7.17 8.79 -5.53
N PRO A 29 -7.42 8.04 -4.44
CA PRO A 29 -6.35 7.43 -3.68
C PRO A 29 -5.66 6.34 -4.49
N PHE A 30 -4.34 6.26 -4.33
CA PHE A 30 -3.51 5.17 -4.80
C PHE A 30 -2.98 4.43 -3.57
N LEU A 31 -3.36 3.17 -3.41
CA LEU A 31 -2.94 2.31 -2.30
C LEU A 31 -1.85 1.34 -2.79
N GLY A 32 -0.78 1.24 -2.02
CA GLY A 32 0.30 0.26 -2.24
C GLY A 32 0.41 -0.72 -1.08
N SER A 33 1.28 -1.72 -1.21
CA SER A 33 1.46 -2.78 -0.22
C SER A 33 1.88 -2.31 1.18
N VAL A 34 2.36 -1.07 1.30
CA VAL A 34 2.74 -0.46 2.58
C VAL A 34 1.50 -0.02 3.39
N ALA A 35 0.32 0.10 2.76
CA ALA A 35 -0.92 0.43 3.44
C ALA A 35 -1.47 -0.73 4.32
N CYS A 36 -0.95 -1.95 4.17
CA CYS A 36 -1.53 -3.19 4.75
C CYS A 36 -0.67 -3.85 5.84
N SER A 37 0.37 -3.18 6.36
CA SER A 37 1.47 -3.84 7.10
C SER A 37 1.12 -4.51 8.43
N GLU A 38 -0.09 -4.32 8.97
CA GLU A 38 -0.46 -4.87 10.28
C GLU A 38 -1.07 -6.28 10.24
N LYS A 39 -1.84 -6.62 9.21
CA LYS A 39 -2.54 -7.92 9.11
C LYS A 39 -2.02 -8.81 8.00
N ILE A 40 -1.58 -8.22 6.90
CA ILE A 40 -1.12 -8.97 5.75
C ILE A 40 0.40 -8.92 5.75
N PRO A 41 1.07 -10.07 5.76
CA PRO A 41 2.51 -10.13 5.85
C PRO A 41 3.11 -9.37 4.67
N VAL A 42 4.11 -8.55 4.98
CA VAL A 42 4.90 -7.92 3.94
C VAL A 42 5.57 -9.05 3.14
N ILE A 43 5.72 -8.86 1.83
CA ILE A 43 6.33 -9.86 0.92
C ILE A 43 7.65 -10.43 1.48
N SER A 44 8.44 -9.63 2.21
CA SER A 44 9.66 -10.08 2.88
C SER A 44 9.43 -11.15 3.96
N GLN A 45 8.32 -11.13 4.68
CA GLN A 45 7.97 -12.17 5.66
C GLN A 45 7.66 -13.49 4.95
N ILE A 46 6.89 -13.45 3.85
CA ILE A 46 6.59 -14.63 3.03
C ILE A 46 7.89 -15.24 2.47
N VAL A 47 8.81 -14.40 1.98
CA VAL A 47 10.13 -14.84 1.49
C VAL A 47 10.93 -15.56 2.57
N ASN A 48 10.99 -15.00 3.79
CA ASN A 48 11.72 -15.61 4.89
C ASN A 48 11.12 -16.96 5.31
N GLU A 49 9.79 -17.10 5.21
CA GLU A 49 9.10 -18.36 5.48
C GLU A 49 9.42 -19.40 4.41
N TRP A 50 9.31 -19.04 3.13
CA TRP A 50 9.67 -19.93 2.02
C TRP A 50 11.14 -20.34 2.03
N ALA A 51 12.05 -19.43 2.37
CA ALA A 51 13.47 -19.76 2.48
C ALA A 51 13.71 -20.89 3.51
N ARG A 52 12.91 -20.96 4.57
CA ARG A 52 12.98 -22.04 5.57
C ARG A 52 12.24 -23.29 5.12
N GLU A 53 11.05 -23.13 4.57
CA GLU A 53 10.17 -24.24 4.13
C GLU A 53 10.81 -25.06 3.01
N TYR A 54 11.42 -24.39 2.05
CA TYR A 54 12.06 -25.00 0.89
C TYR A 54 13.54 -25.33 1.09
N ASP A 55 14.09 -25.11 2.31
CA ASP A 55 15.51 -25.32 2.64
C ASP A 55 16.45 -24.59 1.64
N TYR A 56 16.23 -23.27 1.48
CA TYR A 56 16.95 -22.45 0.51
C TYR A 56 18.47 -22.51 0.75
N PRO A 57 19.27 -22.92 -0.26
CA PRO A 57 20.65 -23.35 -0.02
C PRO A 57 21.69 -22.22 -0.01
N MET A 58 21.31 -20.97 -0.34
CA MET A 58 22.24 -19.85 -0.47
C MET A 58 22.28 -18.99 0.80
N GLU A 59 23.30 -18.13 0.91
CA GLU A 59 23.57 -17.30 2.10
C GLU A 59 22.64 -16.07 2.24
N ASP A 60 21.73 -15.85 1.29
CA ASP A 60 20.84 -14.68 1.19
C ASP A 60 19.35 -15.04 1.23
N PRO A 61 18.86 -15.60 2.35
CA PRO A 61 17.46 -16.04 2.49
C PRO A 61 16.45 -14.88 2.50
N ASP A 62 16.91 -13.63 2.57
CA ASP A 62 16.11 -12.42 2.51
C ASP A 62 16.03 -11.80 1.10
N ASP A 63 16.78 -12.32 0.12
CA ASP A 63 16.68 -11.88 -1.28
C ASP A 63 15.41 -12.43 -1.93
N LEU A 64 14.37 -11.59 -1.96
CA LEU A 64 13.07 -11.87 -2.59
C LEU A 64 13.21 -12.50 -3.98
N THR A 65 14.08 -11.96 -4.84
CA THR A 65 14.14 -12.41 -6.22
C THR A 65 14.70 -13.81 -6.30
N ARG A 66 15.77 -14.09 -5.55
CA ARG A 66 16.43 -15.40 -5.58
C ARG A 66 15.60 -16.49 -4.93
N VAL A 67 14.97 -16.20 -3.79
CA VAL A 67 14.08 -17.15 -3.12
C VAL A 67 12.86 -17.46 -4.01
N VAL A 68 12.21 -16.45 -4.60
CA VAL A 68 11.08 -16.67 -5.53
C VAL A 68 11.49 -17.53 -6.72
N GLN A 69 12.64 -17.26 -7.33
CA GLN A 69 13.15 -18.06 -8.45
C GLN A 69 13.45 -19.50 -8.05
N PHE A 70 14.02 -19.70 -6.86
CA PHE A 70 14.29 -21.03 -6.33
C PHE A 70 13.01 -21.83 -6.09
N VAL A 71 11.99 -21.21 -5.50
CA VAL A 71 10.67 -21.83 -5.29
C VAL A 71 10.02 -22.20 -6.63
N ALA A 72 9.99 -21.27 -7.60
CA ALA A 72 9.45 -21.53 -8.93
C ALA A 72 10.15 -22.71 -9.63
N MET A 73 11.47 -22.82 -9.48
CA MET A 73 12.24 -23.91 -10.06
C MET A 73 11.99 -25.25 -9.35
N THR A 74 11.81 -25.22 -8.02
CA THR A 74 11.57 -26.43 -7.21
C THR A 74 10.19 -27.02 -7.48
N GLU A 75 9.19 -26.18 -7.70
CA GLU A 75 7.80 -26.58 -8.00
C GLU A 75 7.54 -26.84 -9.49
N GLU A 76 8.55 -26.60 -10.35
CA GLU A 76 8.43 -26.69 -11.81
C GLU A 76 7.29 -25.82 -12.40
N ASP A 77 6.96 -24.71 -11.75
CA ASP A 77 5.91 -23.78 -12.16
C ASP A 77 6.33 -22.31 -11.90
N GLU A 78 6.47 -21.54 -12.99
CA GLU A 78 6.83 -20.13 -12.94
C GLU A 78 5.79 -19.25 -12.22
N MET A 79 4.51 -19.65 -12.23
CA MET A 79 3.42 -18.88 -11.63
C MET A 79 3.18 -19.25 -10.17
N PHE A 80 3.65 -20.41 -9.72
CA PHE A 80 3.43 -20.92 -8.36
C PHE A 80 3.73 -19.87 -7.27
N PRO A 81 4.88 -19.15 -7.25
CA PRO A 81 5.13 -18.17 -6.20
C PRO A 81 4.08 -17.05 -6.17
N ARG A 82 3.67 -16.57 -7.34
CA ARG A 82 2.65 -15.52 -7.41
C ARG A 82 1.32 -16.03 -6.88
N ASP A 83 0.92 -17.23 -7.29
CA ASP A 83 -0.36 -17.81 -6.93
C ASP A 83 -0.41 -18.12 -5.43
N GLU A 84 0.67 -18.64 -4.84
CA GLU A 84 0.76 -18.87 -3.40
C GLU A 84 0.75 -17.59 -2.58
N VAL A 85 1.42 -16.52 -3.04
CA VAL A 85 1.30 -15.20 -2.40
C VAL A 85 -0.15 -14.72 -2.45
N CYS A 86 -0.83 -14.85 -3.59
CA CYS A 86 -2.23 -14.44 -3.72
C CYS A 86 -3.15 -15.27 -2.82
N ASN A 87 -2.95 -16.59 -2.76
CA ASN A 87 -3.73 -17.51 -1.93
C ASN A 87 -3.59 -17.14 -0.45
N LYS A 88 -2.35 -16.97 0.02
CA LYS A 88 -2.06 -16.60 1.42
C LYS A 88 -2.61 -15.23 1.80
N ILE A 89 -2.47 -14.25 0.91
CA ILE A 89 -3.03 -12.91 1.12
C ILE A 89 -4.55 -12.96 1.20
N THR A 90 -5.20 -13.77 0.35
CA THR A 90 -6.66 -13.96 0.34
C THR A 90 -7.12 -14.66 1.62
N GLU A 91 -6.45 -15.73 2.04
CA GLU A 91 -6.78 -16.45 3.29
C GLU A 91 -6.69 -15.52 4.51
N LEU A 92 -5.64 -14.72 4.60
CA LEU A 92 -5.48 -13.76 5.69
C LEU A 92 -6.49 -12.61 5.62
N SER A 93 -6.95 -12.23 4.42
CA SER A 93 -7.99 -11.22 4.28
C SER A 93 -9.37 -11.74 4.67
N GLU A 94 -9.63 -13.05 4.61
CA GLU A 94 -10.86 -13.68 5.12
C GLU A 94 -10.98 -13.64 6.65
N GLU A 95 -9.85 -13.59 7.37
CA GLU A 95 -9.83 -13.44 8.84
C GLU A 95 -10.16 -12.00 9.30
N VAL A 96 -10.37 -11.07 8.37
CA VAL A 96 -10.66 -9.67 8.67
C VAL A 96 -12.15 -9.50 8.99
N THR A 97 -12.44 -9.22 10.26
CA THR A 97 -13.79 -8.88 10.69
C THR A 97 -14.17 -7.45 10.26
N PRO A 98 -15.46 -7.15 9.99
CA PRO A 98 -15.88 -5.79 9.63
C PRO A 98 -15.48 -4.71 10.65
N THR A 99 -15.39 -5.06 11.93
CA THR A 99 -14.94 -4.18 13.02
C THR A 99 -13.51 -3.71 12.86
N TYR A 100 -12.69 -4.39 12.07
CA TYR A 100 -11.32 -3.95 11.75
C TYR A 100 -11.32 -2.55 11.11
N PHE A 101 -12.24 -2.31 10.18
CA PHE A 101 -12.38 -1.04 9.46
C PHE A 101 -13.05 0.08 10.28
N GLU A 102 -13.50 -0.23 11.51
CA GLU A 102 -14.01 0.78 12.45
C GLU A 102 -12.88 1.45 13.24
N THR A 103 -11.70 0.84 13.25
CA THR A 103 -10.48 1.38 13.86
C THR A 103 -10.17 2.77 13.30
N THR A 104 -9.82 3.71 14.16
CA THR A 104 -9.86 5.14 13.84
C THR A 104 -8.83 5.60 12.82
N ASP A 105 -7.72 4.90 12.75
CA ASP A 105 -6.48 5.17 12.01
C ASP A 105 -6.16 4.06 11.00
N GLU A 106 -7.05 3.07 10.86
CA GLU A 106 -6.92 2.06 9.82
C GLU A 106 -7.29 2.70 8.48
N ILE A 107 -6.33 2.70 7.55
CA ILE A 107 -6.37 3.50 6.33
C ILE A 107 -7.53 3.11 5.40
N HIS A 108 -7.87 1.83 5.27
CA HIS A 108 -8.97 1.39 4.41
C HIS A 108 -10.31 1.90 4.94
N GLY A 109 -10.53 1.77 6.26
CA GLY A 109 -11.69 2.26 6.97
C GLY A 109 -11.83 3.79 6.90
N VAL A 110 -10.72 4.52 7.02
CA VAL A 110 -10.66 5.97 6.85
C VAL A 110 -10.94 6.39 5.41
N LEU A 111 -10.34 5.74 4.43
CA LEU A 111 -10.56 6.07 3.01
C LEU A 111 -12.00 5.76 2.59
N ALA A 112 -12.57 4.63 3.03
CA ALA A 112 -13.96 4.25 2.77
C ALA A 112 -14.98 5.21 3.39
N TYR A 113 -14.58 6.01 4.39
CA TYR A 113 -15.44 7.04 4.99
C TYR A 113 -15.65 8.26 4.08
N PHE A 114 -14.72 8.54 3.18
CA PHE A 114 -14.78 9.73 2.33
C PHE A 114 -15.63 9.53 1.07
N PRO A 115 -16.22 10.62 0.52
CA PRO A 115 -17.01 10.58 -0.71
C PRO A 115 -16.11 10.51 -1.97
N LEU A 116 -15.24 9.50 -2.04
CA LEU A 116 -14.29 9.32 -3.13
C LEU A 116 -14.93 8.47 -4.25
N PRO A 117 -14.78 8.86 -5.52
CA PRO A 117 -15.45 8.16 -6.63
C PRO A 117 -14.69 6.93 -7.13
N SER A 118 -13.40 6.82 -6.84
CA SER A 118 -12.52 5.77 -7.39
C SER A 118 -11.32 5.55 -6.50
N TYR A 119 -10.79 4.32 -6.53
CA TYR A 119 -9.59 3.88 -5.81
C TYR A 119 -8.72 3.08 -6.78
N ILE A 120 -7.41 3.22 -6.66
CA ILE A 120 -6.45 2.40 -7.40
C ILE A 120 -5.59 1.68 -6.37
N THR A 121 -5.47 0.36 -6.48
CA THR A 121 -4.62 -0.45 -5.59
C THR A 121 -3.56 -1.19 -6.41
N THR A 122 -2.36 -1.31 -5.85
CA THR A 122 -1.32 -2.23 -6.32
C THR A 122 -1.11 -3.40 -5.34
N THR A 123 -2.02 -3.59 -4.39
CA THR A 123 -2.03 -4.72 -3.48
C THR A 123 -2.78 -5.90 -4.08
N TYR A 124 -2.52 -7.10 -3.56
CA TYR A 124 -3.22 -8.33 -3.98
C TYR A 124 -4.42 -8.66 -3.09
N ASP A 125 -4.60 -7.93 -1.98
CA ASP A 125 -5.72 -8.11 -1.06
C ASP A 125 -6.98 -7.37 -1.51
N ASP A 126 -8.08 -7.68 -0.85
CA ASP A 126 -9.38 -7.06 -1.04
C ASP A 126 -9.81 -6.14 0.13
N LEU A 127 -8.89 -5.70 0.99
CA LEU A 127 -9.21 -4.92 2.19
C LEU A 127 -9.95 -3.62 1.87
N MET A 128 -9.56 -2.92 0.81
CA MET A 128 -10.29 -1.71 0.38
C MET A 128 -11.73 -2.03 -0.05
N VAL A 129 -11.96 -3.19 -0.67
CA VAL A 129 -13.31 -3.65 -1.06
C VAL A 129 -14.11 -3.94 0.20
N GLN A 130 -13.57 -4.75 1.10
CA GLN A 130 -14.22 -5.09 2.36
C GLN A 130 -14.54 -3.83 3.20
N ALA A 131 -13.63 -2.86 3.25
CA ALA A 131 -13.85 -1.58 3.95
C ALA A 131 -15.02 -0.79 3.36
N LEU A 132 -15.16 -0.75 2.04
CA LEU A 132 -16.27 -0.08 1.36
C LEU A 132 -17.60 -0.82 1.56
N GLU A 133 -17.57 -2.15 1.51
CA GLU A 133 -18.74 -2.99 1.77
C GLU A 133 -19.25 -2.87 3.22
N SER A 134 -18.33 -2.80 4.19
CA SER A 134 -18.69 -2.60 5.61
C SER A 134 -19.46 -1.30 5.88
N ARG A 135 -19.29 -0.29 5.01
CA ARG A 135 -19.99 1.00 5.08
C ARG A 135 -21.25 1.06 4.23
N ASN A 136 -21.75 -0.09 3.76
CA ASN A 136 -22.94 -0.22 2.92
C ASN A 136 -22.82 0.54 1.58
N PHE A 137 -21.58 0.79 1.14
CA PHE A 137 -21.31 1.37 -0.16
C PHE A 137 -21.57 0.27 -1.20
N ARG A 138 -22.70 0.35 -1.91
CA ARG A 138 -22.96 -0.49 -3.09
C ARG A 138 -21.99 -0.08 -4.18
N ILE A 139 -20.77 -0.63 -4.14
CA ILE A 139 -19.86 -0.55 -5.27
C ILE A 139 -20.58 -1.24 -6.44
N PHE A 140 -20.64 -0.56 -7.59
CA PHE A 140 -20.81 -1.26 -8.85
C PHE A 140 -19.57 -2.14 -9.03
N ALA A 141 -19.61 -3.35 -8.47
CA ALA A 141 -18.52 -4.32 -8.38
C ALA A 141 -17.91 -4.73 -9.74
N GLY A 142 -18.40 -4.17 -10.85
CA GLY A 142 -17.93 -4.42 -12.21
C GLY A 142 -16.68 -3.65 -12.65
N TYR A 143 -16.14 -2.71 -11.85
CA TYR A 143 -14.91 -1.96 -12.19
C TYR A 143 -13.65 -2.39 -11.45
N LEU A 144 -13.77 -3.26 -10.43
CA LEU A 144 -12.61 -4.02 -9.95
C LEU A 144 -12.42 -5.20 -10.91
N GLU A 145 -11.73 -4.97 -12.03
CA GLU A 145 -11.20 -6.10 -12.78
C GLU A 145 -10.25 -6.84 -11.85
N ARG A 146 -10.64 -8.05 -11.44
CA ARG A 146 -9.76 -9.01 -10.75
C ARG A 146 -8.50 -9.15 -11.60
N SER A 147 -7.44 -8.47 -11.21
CA SER A 147 -6.12 -8.46 -11.87
C SER A 147 -5.39 -9.79 -11.69
N THR A 148 -6.03 -10.77 -11.05
CA THR A 148 -5.54 -12.12 -10.81
C THR A 148 -5.13 -12.83 -12.10
N GLY A 149 -5.67 -12.45 -13.27
CA GLY A 149 -5.34 -13.04 -14.58
C GLY A 149 -4.40 -12.23 -15.51
N ARG A 150 -3.81 -11.11 -15.07
CA ARG A 150 -2.93 -10.28 -15.93
C ARG A 150 -1.48 -10.29 -15.44
N LYS A 151 -0.53 -10.29 -16.38
CA LYS A 151 0.89 -10.05 -16.09
C LYS A 151 1.06 -8.58 -15.68
N HIS A 152 1.30 -8.36 -14.40
CA HIS A 152 1.67 -7.05 -13.86
C HIS A 152 3.11 -7.12 -13.35
N ILE A 153 3.90 -6.09 -13.65
CA ILE A 153 5.23 -5.86 -13.07
C ILE A 153 5.07 -4.67 -12.13
N SER A 154 5.16 -4.92 -10.83
CA SER A 154 5.29 -3.86 -9.82
C SER A 154 6.78 -3.62 -9.58
N VAL A 155 7.18 -2.35 -9.54
CA VAL A 155 8.51 -1.97 -9.03
C VAL A 155 8.31 -1.62 -7.56
N GLN A 156 8.44 -2.62 -6.70
CA GLN A 156 8.47 -2.41 -5.26
C GLN A 156 9.91 -2.25 -4.81
N LEU A 157 10.19 -1.16 -4.10
CA LEU A 157 11.39 -1.10 -3.26
C LEU A 157 11.16 -2.11 -2.14
N GLY A 158 11.84 -3.26 -2.22
CA GLY A 158 11.83 -4.23 -1.15
C GLY A 158 12.37 -3.59 0.15
N PRO A 159 11.88 -4.00 1.33
CA PRO A 159 12.45 -3.56 2.59
C PRO A 159 13.80 -4.26 2.77
N GLY A 160 14.84 -3.70 2.17
CA GLY A 160 16.21 -4.06 2.51
C GLY A 160 16.61 -3.29 3.76
N ASN A 161 17.43 -3.89 4.63
CA ASN A 161 18.13 -3.14 5.68
C ASN A 161 18.96 -2.02 5.02
N PHE A 162 18.36 -0.84 4.88
CA PHE A 162 19.03 0.32 4.35
C PHE A 162 19.84 0.94 5.49
N SER A 163 21.15 1.08 5.31
CA SER A 163 21.89 2.08 6.10
C SER A 163 21.20 3.44 5.89
N GLU A 164 21.12 4.33 6.89
CA GLU A 164 20.51 5.67 6.79
C GLU A 164 20.88 6.40 5.47
N THR A 165 22.13 6.25 5.00
CA THR A 165 22.62 6.84 3.73
C THR A 165 22.00 6.30 2.42
N ARG A 166 21.29 5.17 2.45
CA ARG A 166 20.59 4.57 1.29
C ARG A 166 19.12 4.99 1.25
N GLU A 167 18.48 5.18 2.41
CA GLU A 167 17.12 5.70 2.49
C GLU A 167 17.04 7.12 1.94
N GLU A 168 17.94 8.01 2.38
CA GLU A 168 18.02 9.39 1.86
C GLU A 168 18.22 9.43 0.34
N LYS A 169 19.00 8.48 -0.21
CA LYS A 169 19.23 8.39 -1.66
C LYS A 169 18.01 7.87 -2.42
N ALA A 170 17.31 6.88 -1.85
CA ALA A 170 16.07 6.36 -2.43
C ALA A 170 14.97 7.42 -2.40
N GLN A 171 14.81 8.11 -1.28
CA GLN A 171 13.88 9.22 -1.12
C GLN A 171 14.15 10.31 -2.16
N LYS A 172 15.40 10.78 -2.25
CA LYS A 172 15.81 11.80 -3.24
C LYS A 172 15.62 11.37 -4.69
N TYR A 173 15.83 10.08 -4.99
CA TYR A 173 15.57 9.54 -6.33
C TYR A 173 14.07 9.60 -6.67
N LEU A 174 13.23 9.14 -5.75
CA LEU A 174 11.78 9.12 -5.94
C LEU A 174 11.21 10.55 -6.00
N ASP A 175 11.67 11.45 -5.13
CA ASP A 175 11.26 12.86 -5.15
C ASP A 175 11.53 13.47 -6.54
N ARG A 176 12.73 13.28 -7.09
CA ARG A 176 13.08 13.77 -8.43
C ARG A 176 12.29 13.09 -9.54
N TYR A 177 12.00 11.80 -9.40
CA TYR A 177 11.22 11.06 -10.38
C TYR A 177 9.75 11.53 -10.43
N PHE A 178 9.17 11.86 -9.28
CA PHE A 178 7.76 12.25 -9.16
C PHE A 178 7.53 13.76 -9.30
N GLU A 179 8.55 14.60 -9.12
CA GLU A 179 8.50 16.06 -9.35
C GLU A 179 8.01 16.40 -10.76
N ASP A 180 8.47 15.66 -11.77
CA ASP A 180 8.09 15.86 -13.18
C ASP A 180 6.65 15.40 -13.50
N LEU A 181 6.01 14.66 -12.59
CA LEU A 181 4.69 14.06 -12.78
C LEU A 181 3.57 14.84 -12.05
N TYR A 182 3.87 15.99 -11.43
CA TYR A 182 2.94 16.74 -10.56
C TYR A 182 2.36 15.90 -9.41
N ILE A 183 3.13 14.92 -8.93
CA ILE A 183 2.75 14.06 -7.81
C ILE A 183 3.44 14.60 -6.55
N GLN A 184 2.65 15.02 -5.57
CA GLN A 184 3.18 15.40 -4.26
C GLN A 184 3.42 14.13 -3.44
N VAL A 185 4.68 13.84 -3.14
CA VAL A 185 5.08 12.68 -2.31
C VAL A 185 5.27 13.15 -0.88
N HIS A 186 4.58 12.50 0.05
CA HIS A 186 4.69 12.76 1.47
C HIS A 186 5.14 11.49 2.20
N TRP A 187 6.17 11.64 3.03
CA TRP A 187 6.84 10.56 3.72
C TRP A 187 6.41 10.54 5.18
N GLN A 188 5.14 10.21 5.42
CA GLN A 188 4.50 10.11 6.73
C GLN A 188 4.12 8.65 7.01
N ASP A 189 4.06 8.26 8.28
CA ASP A 189 3.49 6.99 8.70
C ASP A 189 2.00 6.89 8.28
N CYS A 190 1.56 5.69 7.91
CA CYS A 190 0.22 5.46 7.38
C CYS A 190 -0.87 5.73 8.42
N HIS A 191 -0.66 5.32 9.68
CA HIS A 191 -1.61 5.51 10.77
C HIS A 191 -1.68 6.99 11.18
N GLU A 192 -0.51 7.64 11.29
CA GLU A 192 -0.46 9.07 11.57
C GLU A 192 -1.19 9.89 10.50
N PHE A 193 -0.96 9.57 9.22
CA PHE A 193 -1.64 10.21 8.11
C PHE A 193 -3.16 9.96 8.14
N ALA A 194 -3.59 8.72 8.34
CA ALA A 194 -5.01 8.34 8.39
C ALA A 194 -5.75 9.07 9.53
N ALA A 195 -5.15 9.09 10.73
CA ALA A 195 -5.69 9.78 11.90
C ALA A 195 -5.80 11.30 11.67
N GLU A 196 -4.77 11.91 11.08
CA GLU A 196 -4.75 13.34 10.79
C GLU A 196 -5.79 13.70 9.73
N LEU A 197 -5.86 12.93 8.64
CA LEU A 197 -6.82 13.12 7.55
C LEU A 197 -8.26 13.05 8.06
N LYS A 198 -8.58 12.05 8.90
CA LYS A 198 -9.90 11.91 9.52
C LYS A 198 -10.22 13.10 10.43
N THR A 199 -9.31 13.44 11.34
CA THR A 199 -9.49 14.54 12.30
C THR A 199 -9.74 15.87 11.58
N ARG A 200 -8.92 16.20 10.57
CA ARG A 200 -9.06 17.44 9.81
C ARG A 200 -10.34 17.45 8.97
N TRP A 201 -10.76 16.30 8.43
CA TRP A 201 -12.03 16.19 7.73
C TRP A 201 -13.23 16.44 8.62
N GLU A 202 -13.28 15.87 9.83
CA GLU A 202 -14.38 16.09 10.78
C GLU A 202 -14.53 17.59 11.10
N VAL A 203 -13.41 18.28 11.33
CA VAL A 203 -13.38 19.73 11.53
C VAL A 203 -13.84 20.50 10.28
N PHE A 204 -13.40 20.08 9.09
CA PHE A 204 -13.76 20.72 7.82
C PHE A 204 -15.25 20.56 7.49
N ASN A 205 -15.80 19.35 7.68
CA ASN A 205 -17.17 19.03 7.34
C ASN A 205 -18.17 19.54 8.39
N GLY A 206 -17.80 19.60 9.67
CA GLY A 206 -18.62 20.17 10.74
C GLY A 206 -18.73 21.71 10.71
N ARG A 207 -17.92 22.39 9.89
CA ARG A 207 -17.96 23.85 9.66
C ARG A 207 -18.86 24.29 8.49
N THR A 208 -19.40 23.34 7.72
CA THR A 208 -20.32 23.60 6.59
C THR A 208 -21.72 23.12 6.89
#